data_AF-A0A1G8B074-F1
#
_entry.id   AF-A0A1G8B074-F1
#
_cell.length_a   1.000
_cell.length_b   1.000
_cell.length_c   1.000
_cell.angle_alpha   90.00
_cell.angle_beta   90.00
_cell.angle_gamma   90.00
#
_symmetry.space_group_name_H-M   'P 1'
#
loop_
_entity.id
_entity.type
_entity.pdbx_description
1 polymer ?
#
loop_
_entity_poly.entity_id
_entity_poly.type
_entity_poly.pdbx_seq_one_letter_code
_entity_poly.pdbx_strand_id
1 'polypeptide(L)' 'MTTLTIHPADADQETAIRIFLDALHVDYKTSEITDDTAYLLSSEANAQHLQKSIEQEHQGKVTKLNLDDIWKL' A
#
# COMPACT_ATOMS: atom_id res chain seq x y z
N MET A 1 3.05 -3.60 23.90
CA MET A 1 1.88 -3.03 23.19
C MET A 1 1.55 -3.99 22.07
N THR A 2 0.30 -4.41 21.98
CA THR A 2 -0.17 -5.36 20.96
C THR A 2 -0.94 -4.56 19.91
N THR A 3 -0.52 -4.65 18.65
CA THR A 3 -1.19 -4.00 17.51
C THR A 3 -1.91 -5.08 16.71
N LEU A 4 -3.18 -4.85 16.38
CA LEU A 4 -3.98 -5.72 15.53
C LEU A 4 -4.18 -5.05 14.17
N THR A 5 -3.73 -5.69 13.10
CA THR A 5 -3.98 -5.25 11.73
C THR A 5 -5.15 -6.04 11.14
N ILE A 6 -6.16 -5.33 10.64
CA ILE A 6 -7.36 -5.92 10.05
C ILE A 6 -7.39 -5.51 8.57
N HIS A 7 -7.67 -6.46 7.68
CA HIS A 7 -7.87 -6.23 6.25
C HIS A 7 -9.35 -6.44 5.92
N PRO A 8 -10.16 -5.38 5.82
CA PRO A 8 -11.56 -5.50 5.43
C PRO A 8 -11.68 -6.11 4.02
N ALA A 9 -12.67 -6.97 3.81
CA ALA A 9 -12.99 -7.55 2.52
C ALA A 9 -13.66 -6.53 1.59
N ASP A 10 -14.38 -5.56 2.14
CA ASP A 10 -15.11 -4.52 1.41
C ASP A 10 -15.31 -3.23 2.26
N ALA A 11 -15.85 -2.20 1.62
CA ALA A 11 -16.08 -0.89 2.22
C ALA A 11 -17.17 -0.90 3.31
N ASP A 12 -18.15 -1.80 3.19
CA ASP A 12 -19.24 -1.92 4.17
C ASP A 12 -18.69 -2.52 5.48
N GLN A 13 -17.84 -3.55 5.37
CA GLN A 13 -17.13 -4.14 6.50
C GLN A 13 -16.18 -3.14 7.14
N GLU A 14 -15.43 -2.36 6.36
CA GLU A 14 -14.57 -1.31 6.88
C GLU A 14 -15.38 -0.28 7.70
N THR A 15 -16.52 0.16 7.17
CA THR A 15 -17.42 1.10 7.84
C THR A 15 -17.95 0.53 9.16
N ALA A 16 -18.39 -0.74 9.15
CA ALA A 16 -18.88 -1.42 10.34
C ALA A 16 -17.78 -1.54 11.44
N ILE A 17 -16.54 -1.86 11.05
CA ILE A 17 -15.40 -1.92 11.96
C ILE A 17 -15.12 -0.55 12.57
N ARG A 18 -15.09 0.52 11.76
CA ARG A 18 -14.85 1.89 12.23
C ARG A 18 -15.87 2.32 13.28
N ILE A 19 -17.17 2.15 12.99
CA ILE A 19 -18.26 2.48 13.91
C ILE A 19 -18.12 1.71 15.24
N PHE A 20 -17.76 0.43 15.17
CA PHE A 20 -17.58 -0.39 16.36
C PHE A 20 -16.40 0.10 17.22
N LEU A 21 -15.27 0.44 16.59
CA LEU A 21 -14.09 0.96 17.30
C LEU A 21 -14.36 2.35 17.89
N ASP A 22 -15.08 3.22 17.17
CA ASP A 22 -15.51 4.53 17.66
C ASP A 22 -16.39 4.39 18.90
N ALA A 23 -17.37 3.48 18.89
CA ALA A 23 -18.24 3.21 20.04
C ALA A 23 -17.45 2.74 21.27
N LEU A 24 -16.38 1.98 21.07
CA LEU A 24 -15.49 1.50 22.13
C LEU A 24 -14.39 2.51 22.51
N HIS A 25 -14.32 3.66 21.85
CA HIS A 25 -13.27 4.67 22.05
C HIS A 25 -11.86 4.08 21.90
N VAL A 26 -11.69 3.16 20.95
CA VAL A 26 -10.40 2.57 20.62
C VAL A 26 -9.74 3.40 19.54
N ASP A 27 -8.55 3.90 19.80
CA ASP A 27 -7.76 4.60 18.78
C ASP A 27 -7.37 3.63 17.65
N TYR A 28 -7.68 4.00 16.40
CA TYR A 28 -7.22 3.29 15.21
C TYR A 28 -6.65 4.25 14.17
N LYS A 29 -5.81 3.69 13.29
CA LYS A 29 -5.29 4.38 12.12
C LYS A 29 -5.86 3.71 10.89
N THR A 30 -6.49 4.49 10.03
CA THR A 30 -6.82 4.03 8.68
C THR A 30 -5.56 4.21 7.83
N SER A 31 -5.14 3.17 7.14
CA SER A 31 -4.28 3.36 5.98
C SER A 31 -5.09 4.18 4.98
N GLU A 32 -4.79 5.47 4.86
CA GLU A 32 -5.25 6.22 3.69
C GLU A 32 -4.80 5.43 2.48
N ILE A 33 -5.72 5.19 1.54
CA ILE A 33 -5.36 4.75 0.21
C ILE A 33 -4.62 5.95 -0.40
N THR A 34 -3.34 6.10 -0.07
CA THR A 34 -2.46 6.88 -0.92
C THR A 34 -2.52 6.17 -2.26
N ASP A 35 -3.09 6.84 -3.25
CA ASP A 35 -2.93 6.40 -4.62
C ASP A 35 -1.42 6.45 -4.89
N ASP A 36 -0.76 5.32 -4.73
CA ASP A 36 0.69 5.20 -4.90
C ASP A 36 1.09 5.66 -6.30
N THR A 37 0.17 5.58 -7.27
CA THR A 37 0.29 6.16 -8.61
C THR A 37 0.38 7.69 -8.56
N ALA A 38 -0.47 8.34 -7.77
CA ALA A 38 -0.42 9.78 -7.58
C ALA A 38 0.89 10.23 -6.93
N TYR A 39 1.44 9.44 -5.99
CA TYR A 39 2.76 9.70 -5.43
C TYR A 39 3.88 9.54 -6.47
N LEU A 40 3.86 8.46 -7.25
CA LEU A 40 4.85 8.21 -8.30
C LEU A 40 4.80 9.25 -9.43
N LEU A 41 3.64 9.87 -9.66
CA LEU A 41 3.42 10.93 -10.65
C LEU A 41 3.50 12.34 -10.06
N SER A 42 3.77 12.48 -8.75
CA SER A 42 3.71 13.77 -8.04
C SER A 42 4.75 14.79 -8.47
N SER A 43 5.84 14.35 -9.12
CA SER A 43 6.88 15.23 -9.66
C SER A 43 7.39 14.72 -11.01
N GLU A 44 7.89 15.65 -11.83
CA GLU A 44 8.47 15.31 -13.12
C GLU A 44 9.66 14.35 -12.97
N ALA A 45 10.50 14.53 -11.94
CA ALA A 45 11.60 13.63 -11.64
C ALA A 45 11.09 12.20 -11.34
N ASN A 46 10.07 12.05 -10.48
CA ASN A 46 9.51 10.74 -10.16
C ASN A 46 8.88 10.08 -11.38
N ALA A 47 8.16 10.84 -12.21
CA ALA A 47 7.57 10.33 -13.45
C ALA A 47 8.66 9.83 -14.43
N GLN A 48 9.77 10.56 -14.57
CA GLN A 48 10.92 10.13 -15.38
C GLN A 48 11.57 8.86 -14.83
N HIS A 49 11.71 8.75 -13.50
CA HIS A 49 12.24 7.55 -12.85
C HIS A 49 11.33 6.32 -13.07
N LEU A 50 10.01 6.51 -13.00
CA LEU A 50 9.04 5.46 -13.29
C LEU A 50 9.15 4.99 -14.75
N GLN A 51 9.13 5.94 -15.70
CA GLN A 51 9.27 5.64 -17.12
C GLN A 51 10.57 4.88 -17.43
N LYS A 52 11.69 5.32 -16.84
CA LYS A 52 12.98 4.63 -16.99
C LYS A 52 12.95 3.20 -16.43
N SER A 53 12.25 2.97 -15.32
CA SER A 53 12.12 1.65 -14.72
C SER A 53 11.32 0.70 -15.62
N ILE A 54 10.26 1.20 -16.25
CA ILE A 54 9.47 0.45 -17.25
C ILE A 54 10.35 0.07 -18.46
N GLU A 55 11.14 1.00 -18.98
CA GLU A 55 12.08 0.72 -20.09
C GLU A 55 13.14 -0.33 -19.71
N GLN A 56 13.67 -0.26 -18.49
CA GLN A 56 14.63 -1.24 -17.98
C GLN A 56 14.02 -2.63 -17.84
N GLU A 57 12.74 -2.73 -17.44
CA GLU A 57 12.03 -4.01 -17.41
C GLU A 57 11.93 -4.60 -18.82
N HIS A 58 11.50 -3.81 -19.81
CA HIS A 58 11.42 -4.27 -21.20
C HIS A 58 12.77 -4.72 -21.76
N GLN A 59 13.86 -4.13 -21.29
CA GLN A 59 15.23 -4.51 -21.67
C GLN A 59 15.79 -5.68 -20.85
N GLY A 60 15.04 -6.24 -19.89
CA GLY A 60 15.51 -7.33 -19.03
C GLY A 60 16.60 -6.92 -18.03
N LYS A 61 16.70 -5.62 -17.70
CA LYS A 61 17.71 -5.06 -16.78
C LYS A 61 17.23 -4.95 -15.33
N VAL A 62 16.12 -5.61 -14.99
CA VAL A 62 15.51 -5.58 -13.66
C VAL A 62 15.73 -6.89 -12.92
N THR A 63 15.80 -6.82 -11.59
CA THR A 63 15.73 -8.01 -10.73
C THR A 63 14.28 -8.17 -10.26
N LYS A 64 13.66 -9.32 -10.57
CA LYS A 64 12.31 -9.63 -10.08
C LYS A 64 12.40 -10.29 -8.72
N LEU A 65 11.65 -9.77 -7.76
CA LEU A 65 11.49 -10.33 -6.42
C LEU A 65 10.01 -10.65 -6.22
N ASN A 66 9.69 -11.84 -5.73
CA ASN A 66 8.35 -12.20 -5.33
C ASN A 66 8.15 -11.93 -3.83
N LEU A 67 6.90 -11.76 -3.39
CA LEU A 67 6.59 -11.59 -1.96
C LEU A 67 7.12 -12.76 -1.11
N ASP A 68 7.07 -13.98 -1.65
CA ASP A 68 7.58 -15.18 -0.99
C ASP A 68 9.11 -15.15 -0.75
N ASP A 69 9.83 -14.35 -1.53
CA ASP A 69 11.29 -14.16 -1.39
C ASP A 69 11.62 -13.21 -0.23
N ILE A 70 10.66 -12.38 0.19
CA ILE A 70 10.82 -11.36 1.24
C ILE A 70 10.32 -11.88 2.59
N TRP A 71 9.27 -12.72 2.58
CA TRP A 71 8.55 -13.12 3.80
C TRP A 71 9.22 -14.24 4.63
N LYS A 72 10.45 -14.65 4.31
CA LYS A 72 11.21 -15.71 5.01
C LYS A 72 12.26 -15.18 6.00
N LEU A 73 11.92 -14.16 6.78
CA LEU A 73 12.71 -13.69 7.93
C LEU A 73 12.04 -14.06 9.25
#